data_AF-A0A1I2MED9-F1
#
_entry.id   AF-A0A1I2MED9-F1
#
_cell.length_a   1.000
_cell.length_b   1.000
_cell.length_c   1.000
_cell.angle_alpha   90.00
_cell.angle_beta   90.00
_cell.angle_gamma   90.00
#
_symmetry.space_group_name_H-M   'P 1'
#
loop_
_entity.id
_entity.type
_entity.pdbx_description
1 polymer ?
#
loop_
_entity_poly.entity_id
_entity_poly.type
_entity_poly.pdbx_seq_one_letter_code
_entity_poly.pdbx_strand_id
1 'polypeptide(L)'
;MTYRVELHVAALAQMKGLPTEALDALVSRTVELLDKPWDARTLYQDQPEFRQTTFGDAGIMYFKVDEGAELLTIFNVTWVG
;
A
#
# COMPACT_ATOMS: atom_id res chain seq x y z
N MET A 1 -13.37 5.20 10.46
CA MET A 1 -12.13 4.83 11.17
C MET A 1 -11.02 5.08 10.20
N THR A 2 -10.02 5.88 10.58
CA THR A 2 -8.94 6.28 9.68
C THR A 2 -7.68 5.59 10.15
N TYR A 3 -7.20 4.62 9.35
CA TYR A 3 -5.99 3.88 9.68
C TYR A 3 -4.77 4.81 9.68
N ARG A 4 -3.74 4.50 10.46
CA ARG A 4 -2.41 5.09 10.29
C ARG A 4 -1.65 4.34 9.21
N VAL A 5 -0.73 5.00 8.53
CA VAL A 5 0.14 4.35 7.54
C VAL A 5 1.57 4.30 8.04
N GLU A 6 2.17 3.13 7.89
CA GLU A 6 3.60 2.94 8.06
C GLU A 6 4.21 2.34 6.80
N LEU A 7 5.42 2.78 6.48
CA LEU A 7 6.23 2.20 5.42
C LEU A 7 7.28 1.31 6.05
N HIS A 8 7.26 0.02 5.71
CA HIS A 8 8.33 -0.88 6.06
C HIS A 8 9.63 -0.42 5.38
N VAL A 9 10.78 -0.68 6.00
CA VAL A 9 12.11 -0.28 5.46
C VAL A 9 12.35 -0.83 4.04
N ALA A 10 11.83 -2.01 3.73
CA ALA A 10 11.91 -2.60 2.40
C ALA A 10 11.12 -1.77 1.35
N ALA A 11 9.89 -1.35 1.68
CA ALA A 11 9.09 -0.49 0.82
C ALA A 11 9.79 0.85 0.57
N LEU A 12 10.35 1.47 1.61
CA LEU A 12 11.13 2.72 1.48
C LEU A 12 12.33 2.55 0.53
N ALA A 13 13.06 1.45 0.63
CA ALA A 13 14.19 1.18 -0.26
C ALA A 13 13.75 1.00 -1.73
N GLN A 14 12.59 0.36 -1.95
CA GLN A 14 12.02 0.13 -3.28
C GLN A 14 11.49 1.40 -3.95
N MET A 15 11.10 2.41 -3.16
CA MET A 15 10.68 3.72 -3.66
C MET A 15 11.86 4.58 -4.17
N LYS A 16 13.11 4.10 -4.05
CA LYS A 16 14.27 4.83 -4.56
C LYS A 16 14.15 5.03 -6.08
N GLY A 17 14.19 6.28 -6.52
CA GLY A 17 14.10 6.63 -7.94
C GLY A 17 12.67 6.72 -8.49
N LEU A 18 11.66 6.52 -7.64
CA LEU A 18 10.26 6.67 -8.01
C LEU A 18 9.99 8.09 -8.54
N PRO A 19 9.48 8.25 -9.77
CA PRO A 19 9.10 9.55 -10.30
C PRO A 19 8.04 10.23 -9.43
N THR A 20 8.04 11.57 -9.38
CA THR A 20 7.10 12.34 -8.55
C THR A 20 5.65 11.99 -8.86
N GLU A 21 5.28 11.84 -10.13
CA GLU A 21 3.94 11.45 -10.55
C GLU A 21 3.50 10.08 -10.02
N ALA A 22 4.44 9.12 -9.93
CA ALA A 22 4.19 7.80 -9.39
C ALA A 22 4.10 7.84 -7.85
N LEU A 23 4.87 8.71 -7.19
CA LEU A 23 4.76 8.96 -5.76
C LEU A 23 3.39 9.58 -5.41
N ASP A 24 2.94 10.56 -6.19
CA ASP A 24 1.62 11.18 -6.00
C ASP A 24 0.51 10.13 -6.15
N ALA A 25 0.58 9.28 -7.18
CA ALA A 25 -0.37 8.19 -7.37
C ALA A 25 -0.37 7.20 -6.19
N LEU A 26 0.81 6.82 -5.68
CA LEU A 26 0.95 5.95 -4.51
C LEU A 26 0.29 6.58 -3.27
N VAL A 27 0.57 7.86 -3.00
CA VAL A 27 0.01 8.58 -1.85
C VAL A 27 -1.51 8.73 -1.98
N SER A 28 -2.02 9.13 -3.16
CA SER A 28 -3.46 9.24 -3.41
C SER A 28 -4.17 7.91 -3.17
N ARG A 29 -3.65 6.80 -3.72
CA ARG A 29 -4.25 5.48 -3.50
C ARG A 29 -4.18 5.06 -2.03
N THR A 30 -3.09 5.39 -1.34
CA THR A 30 -2.95 5.12 0.09
C THR A 30 -4.01 5.86 0.92
N VAL A 31 -4.27 7.14 0.61
CA VAL A 31 -5.30 7.94 1.29
C VAL A 31 -6.70 7.36 1.09
N GLU A 32 -7.04 6.91 -0.12
CA GLU A 32 -8.33 6.24 -0.38
C GLU A 32 -8.54 4.99 0.49
N LEU A 33 -7.47 4.23 0.72
CA LEU A 33 -7.51 3.02 1.53
C LEU A 33 -7.58 3.29 3.03
N LEU A 34 -7.28 4.50 3.50
CA LEU A 34 -7.33 4.79 4.94
C LEU A 34 -8.72 4.65 5.54
N ASP A 35 -9.77 4.84 4.73
CA ASP A 35 -11.15 4.65 5.18
C ASP A 35 -11.67 3.24 4.86
N LYS A 36 -11.13 2.59 3.82
CA LYS A 36 -11.57 1.29 3.33
C LYS A 36 -10.38 0.42 2.88
N PRO A 37 -9.56 -0.10 3.81
CA PRO A 37 -8.39 -0.91 3.43
C PRO A 37 -8.75 -2.19 2.67
N TRP A 38 -10.01 -2.65 2.80
CA TRP A 38 -10.53 -3.82 2.10
C TRP A 38 -10.90 -3.56 0.63
N ASP A 39 -10.85 -2.31 0.15
CA ASP A 39 -10.93 -1.96 -1.28
C ASP A 39 -9.63 -2.32 -2.03
N ALA A 40 -9.14 -3.52 -1.77
CA ALA A 40 -7.90 -4.06 -2.32
C ALA A 40 -7.97 -5.58 -2.31
N ARG A 41 -7.28 -6.20 -3.27
CA ARG A 41 -7.29 -7.64 -3.45
C ARG A 41 -6.45 -8.32 -2.36
N THR A 42 -6.94 -9.43 -1.79
CA THR A 42 -6.16 -10.25 -0.86
C THR A 42 -5.01 -10.96 -1.60
N LEU A 43 -3.83 -11.03 -0.96
CA LEU A 43 -2.68 -11.78 -1.48
C LEU A 43 -2.89 -13.28 -1.32
N TYR A 44 -3.33 -13.68 -0.13
CA TYR A 44 -3.48 -15.08 0.28
C TYR A 44 -4.94 -15.33 0.63
N GLN A 45 -5.44 -16.54 0.34
CA GLN A 45 -6.83 -16.88 0.56
C GLN A 45 -7.20 -16.95 2.06
N ASP A 46 -6.24 -17.35 2.88
CA ASP A 46 -6.36 -17.59 4.32
C ASP A 46 -5.82 -16.44 5.18
N GLN A 47 -5.25 -15.40 4.56
CA GLN A 47 -4.68 -14.25 5.25
C GLN A 47 -5.25 -12.94 4.67
N PRO A 48 -6.52 -12.61 4.99
CA PRO A 48 -7.24 -11.46 4.43
C PRO A 48 -6.64 -10.10 4.82
N GLU A 49 -5.75 -10.08 5.81
CA GLU A 49 -5.01 -8.90 6.22
C GLU A 49 -3.92 -8.49 5.22
N PHE A 50 -3.39 -9.43 4.42
CA PHE A 50 -2.39 -9.13 3.39
C PHE A 50 -3.10 -8.79 2.08
N ARG A 51 -2.90 -7.56 1.60
CA ARG A 51 -3.59 -7.01 0.44
C ARG A 51 -2.66 -6.31 -0.54
N GLN A 52 -3.09 -6.24 -1.79
CA GLN A 52 -2.41 -5.56 -2.87
C GLN A 52 -3.38 -4.75 -3.71
N THR A 53 -2.87 -3.68 -4.30
CA THR A 53 -3.61 -2.83 -5.23
C THR A 53 -2.65 -2.13 -6.18
N THR A 54 -3.14 -1.70 -7.32
CA THR A 54 -2.40 -0.81 -8.21
C THR A 54 -2.51 0.64 -7.73
N PHE A 55 -1.49 1.45 -8.03
CA PHE A 55 -1.58 2.91 -7.91
C PHE A 55 -1.44 3.52 -9.30
N GLY A 56 -2.58 3.71 -9.97
CA GLY A 56 -2.63 4.07 -11.39
C GLY A 56 -1.91 3.03 -12.26
N ASP A 57 -1.28 3.51 -13.34
CA ASP A 57 -0.44 2.70 -14.23
C ASP A 57 1.03 2.64 -13.80
N ALA A 58 1.36 3.24 -12.65
CA ALA A 58 2.73 3.40 -12.20
C ALA A 58 3.28 2.19 -11.46
N GLY A 59 2.43 1.37 -10.82
CA GLY A 59 2.89 0.20 -10.08
C GLY A 59 1.86 -0.49 -9.20
N ILE A 60 2.36 -1.38 -8.35
CA ILE A 60 1.61 -2.19 -7.38
C ILE A 60 2.19 -1.94 -5.99
N MET A 61 1.32 -1.74 -5.01
CA MET A 61 1.70 -1.73 -3.60
C MET A 61 1.06 -2.90 -2.86
N TYR A 62 1.81 -3.41 -1.88
CA TYR A 62 1.42 -4.51 -1.02
C TYR A 62 1.45 -4.04 0.43
N PHE A 63 0.40 -4.36 1.17
CA PHE A 63 0.23 -3.89 2.53
C PHE A 63 -0.46 -4.92 3.42
N LYS A 64 -0.23 -4.80 4.72
CA LYS A 64 -0.93 -5.54 5.76
C LYS A 64 -1.85 -4.58 6.51
N VAL A 65 -3.07 -5.04 6.83
CA VAL A 65 -4.02 -4.31 7.67
C VAL A 65 -4.06 -4.95 9.06
N ASP A 66 -3.78 -4.17 10.10
CA ASP A 66 -4.03 -4.56 11.49
C ASP A 66 -5.26 -3.79 11.98
N GLU A 67 -6.39 -4.49 12.07
CA GLU A 67 -7.66 -3.89 12.52
C GLU A 67 -7.62 -3.52 14.02
N GLY A 68 -6.87 -4.27 14.84
CA GLY A 68 -6.78 -4.01 16.27
C GLY A 68 -5.95 -2.78 16.61
N ALA A 69 -4.90 -2.53 15.81
CA ALA A 69 -4.04 -1.37 15.94
C ALA A 69 -4.44 -0.18 15.05
N GLU A 70 -5.48 -0.35 14.20
CA GLU A 70 -5.86 0.60 13.14
C GLU A 70 -4.65 1.03 12.30
N LEU A 71 -3.83 0.05 11.87
CA LEU A 71 -2.57 0.28 11.17
C LEU A 71 -2.56 -0.38 9.79
N LEU A 72 -2.13 0.37 8.78
CA LEU A 72 -1.83 -0.10 7.43
C LEU A 72 -0.32 -0.05 7.22
N THR A 73 0.33 -1.21 7.09
CA THR A 73 1.77 -1.31 6.86
C THR A 73 2.04 -1.67 5.41
N ILE A 74 2.55 -0.71 4.63
CA ILE A 74 3.01 -0.96 3.26
C ILE A 74 4.38 -1.63 3.35
N PHE A 75 4.46 -2.89 2.92
CA PHE A 75 5.68 -3.70 3.06
C PHE A 75 6.42 -3.94 1.75
N ASN A 76 5.76 -3.74 0.60
CA ASN A 76 6.40 -3.83 -0.70
C ASN A 76 5.76 -2.84 -1.69
N VAL A 77 6.61 -2.18 -2.48
CA VAL A 77 6.22 -1.36 -3.63
C VAL A 77 7.00 -1.83 -4.84
N THR A 78 6.30 -2.08 -5.94
CA THR A 78 6.90 -2.38 -7.25
C THR A 78 6.36 -1.38 -8.26
N TRP A 79 7.21 -0.81 -9.09
CA TRP A 79 6.82 0.24 -10.04
C TRP A 79 7.54 0.06 -11.37
N VAL A 80 7.02 0.71 -12.41
CA VAL A 80 7.55 0.63 -13.77
C VAL A 80 8.81 1.50 -13.86
N GLY A 81 9.99 0.89 -13.71
CA GLY A 81 11.30 1.56 -13.76
C GLY A 81 12.48 0.61 -13.65
#